data_AF-A0A1A8E181-F1
#
_entry.id   AF-A0A1A8E181-F1
#
_cell.length_a   1.000
_cell.length_b   1.000
_cell.length_c   1.000
_cell.angle_alpha   90.00
_cell.angle_beta   90.00
_cell.angle_gamma   90.00
#
_symmetry.space_group_name_H-M   'P 1'
#
loop_
_entity.id
_entity.type
_entity.pdbx_description
1 polymer ?
#
loop_
_entity_poly.entity_id
_entity_poly.type
_entity_poly.pdbx_seq_one_letter_code
_entity_poly.pdbx_strand_id
1 'polypeptide(L)'
;LLIGDKNNNINQEVFRTLSFPKLTMITDYLLLFRVSGLDSLSTLFPNLSVIRGRNLFYNYALVIFEMTSLKDIGLYNLRNITRGSIRIEKNPEL
;
A
#
# COMPACT_ATOMS: atom_id res chain seq x y z
N LEU A 1 -5.18 27.45 1.05
CA LEU A 1 -4.26 27.02 2.13
C LEU A 1 -3.29 25.99 1.51
N LEU A 2 -2.15 26.43 0.96
CA LEU A 2 -1.21 25.62 0.16
C LEU A 2 0.02 25.17 0.98
N ILE A 3 -0.18 24.74 2.23
CA ILE A 3 0.92 24.35 3.12
C ILE A 3 1.28 22.85 2.96
N GLY A 4 0.47 22.07 2.24
CA GLY A 4 0.67 20.62 2.07
C GLY A 4 1.63 20.21 0.94
N ASP A 5 1.78 21.02 -0.12
CA ASP A 5 2.44 20.56 -1.36
C ASP A 5 3.95 20.36 -1.22
N LYS A 6 4.61 21.18 -0.40
CA LYS A 6 6.07 21.11 -0.26
C LYS A 6 6.51 19.82 0.45
N ASN A 7 5.73 19.36 1.44
CA ASN A 7 6.02 18.13 2.18
C ASN A 7 5.69 16.87 1.36
N ASN A 8 4.62 16.92 0.55
CA ASN A 8 4.25 15.81 -0.31
C ASN A 8 5.33 15.51 -1.35
N ASN A 9 5.94 16.54 -1.94
CA ASN A 9 7.03 16.38 -2.91
C ASN A 9 8.26 15.70 -2.30
N ILE A 10 8.66 16.09 -1.07
CA ILE A 10 9.80 15.47 -0.38
C ILE A 10 9.50 14.00 -0.07
N ASN A 11 8.30 13.70 0.44
CA ASN A 11 7.90 12.32 0.73
C ASN A 11 7.87 11.45 -0.53
N GLN A 12 7.40 12.01 -1.65
CA GLN A 12 7.36 11.31 -2.93
C GLN A 12 8.76 10.93 -3.43
N GLU A 13 9.73 11.82 -3.31
CA GLU A 13 11.13 11.51 -3.64
C GLU A 13 11.69 10.38 -2.76
N VAL A 14 11.40 10.41 -1.45
CA VAL A 14 11.82 9.33 -0.53
C VAL A 14 11.21 7.99 -0.94
N PHE A 15 9.89 7.92 -1.17
CA PHE A 15 9.22 6.68 -1.53
C PHE A 15 9.68 6.10 -2.88
N ARG A 16 10.12 6.94 -3.82
CA ARG A 16 10.71 6.47 -5.08
C ARG A 16 12.06 5.78 -4.90
N THR A 17 12.77 6.06 -3.80
CA THR A 17 14.05 5.41 -3.48
C THR A 17 13.93 4.21 -2.54
N LEU A 18 12.79 4.09 -1.84
CA LEU A 18 12.58 3.03 -0.85
C LEU A 18 11.99 1.78 -1.50
N SER A 19 12.69 0.66 -1.38
CA SER A 19 12.24 -0.62 -1.93
C SER A 19 12.56 -1.78 -0.99
N PHE A 20 11.62 -2.71 -0.87
CA PHE A 20 11.74 -3.96 -0.12
C PHE A 20 11.61 -5.17 -1.05
N PRO A 21 12.58 -5.40 -1.96
CA PRO A 21 12.46 -6.44 -2.97
C PRO A 21 12.51 -7.87 -2.41
N LYS A 22 13.00 -8.04 -1.17
CA LYS A 22 13.02 -9.33 -0.48
C LYS A 22 11.68 -9.68 0.18
N LEU A 23 10.76 -8.72 0.29
CA LEU A 23 9.44 -8.99 0.86
C LEU A 23 8.58 -9.71 -0.17
N THR A 24 8.39 -11.01 0.02
CA THR A 24 7.61 -11.86 -0.89
C THR A 24 6.29 -12.33 -0.29
N MET A 25 6.17 -12.32 1.04
CA MET A 25 5.01 -12.83 1.76
C MET A 25 4.73 -12.03 3.03
N ILE A 26 3.44 -11.80 3.29
CA ILE A 26 2.92 -11.31 4.56
C ILE A 26 2.06 -12.42 5.18
N THR A 27 2.30 -12.78 6.45
CA THR A 27 1.56 -13.87 7.11
C THR A 27 0.17 -13.47 7.57
N ASP A 28 -0.01 -12.20 7.92
CA ASP A 28 -1.23 -11.70 8.54
C ASP A 28 -1.92 -10.78 7.54
N TYR A 29 -1.87 -9.46 7.73
CA TYR A 29 -2.50 -8.48 6.87
C TYR A 29 -1.57 -7.31 6.52
N LEU A 30 -1.90 -6.59 5.45
CA LEU A 30 -1.28 -5.32 5.06
C LEU A 30 -2.31 -4.19 5.23
N LEU A 31 -1.95 -3.15 6.00
CA LEU A 31 -2.77 -1.96 6.22
C LEU A 31 -2.00 -0.72 5.79
N LEU A 32 -2.59 0.05 4.89
CA LEU A 32 -2.11 1.35 4.44
C LEU A 32 -3.17 2.39 4.80
N PHE A 33 -2.77 3.37 5.62
CA PHE A 33 -3.69 4.38 6.16
C PHE A 33 -3.03 5.75 6.19
N ARG A 34 -3.62 6.73 5.48
CA ARG A 34 -3.22 8.16 5.50
C ARG A 34 -1.73 8.41 5.24
N VAL A 35 -1.12 7.66 4.33
CA VAL A 35 0.25 7.92 3.89
C VAL A 35 0.22 8.91 2.72
N SER A 36 0.76 10.11 2.92
CA SER A 36 0.88 11.12 1.87
C SER A 36 2.16 10.97 1.07
N GLY A 37 2.12 11.31 -0.22
CA GLY A 37 3.27 11.25 -1.11
C GLY A 37 3.60 9.86 -1.68
N LEU A 38 2.93 8.80 -1.23
CA LEU A 38 3.05 7.47 -1.81
C LEU A 38 2.09 7.31 -2.99
N ASP A 39 2.62 7.25 -4.22
CA ASP A 39 1.84 7.19 -5.46
C ASP A 39 1.59 5.76 -5.98
N SER A 40 2.48 4.81 -5.69
CA SER A 40 2.31 3.38 -5.99
C SER A 40 3.11 2.48 -5.04
N LEU A 41 2.63 1.26 -4.78
CA LEU A 41 3.38 0.24 -4.02
C LEU A 41 4.34 -0.57 -4.91
N SER A 42 4.33 -0.34 -6.22
CA SER A 42 5.14 -1.09 -7.21
C SER A 42 6.63 -1.06 -6.91
N THR A 43 7.15 0.10 -6.49
CA THR A 43 8.55 0.27 -6.07
C THR A 43 8.80 -0.28 -4.68
N LEU A 44 7.82 -0.13 -3.78
CA LEU A 44 7.97 -0.45 -2.36
C LEU A 44 7.98 -1.96 -2.12
N PHE A 45 7.07 -2.71 -2.75
CA PHE A 45 6.88 -4.14 -2.56
C PHE A 45 6.86 -4.89 -3.91
N PRO A 46 7.93 -4.81 -4.71
CA PRO A 46 7.90 -5.27 -6.10
C PRO A 46 7.67 -6.78 -6.21
N ASN A 47 8.06 -7.56 -5.21
CA ASN A 47 7.98 -9.03 -5.23
C ASN A 47 6.94 -9.61 -4.25
N LEU A 48 6.10 -8.77 -3.64
CA LEU A 48 5.05 -9.26 -2.75
C LEU A 48 4.07 -10.10 -3.56
N SER A 49 3.95 -11.38 -3.20
CA SER A 49 3.20 -12.36 -3.98
C SER A 49 2.07 -13.04 -3.21
N VAL A 50 2.18 -13.11 -1.88
CA VAL A 50 1.21 -13.81 -1.02
C VAL A 50 0.90 -13.02 0.24
N ILE A 51 -0.39 -12.93 0.59
CA ILE A 51 -0.86 -12.53 1.92
C ILE A 51 -1.65 -13.70 2.52
N ARG A 52 -1.17 -14.28 3.63
CA ARG A 52 -1.78 -15.51 4.18
C ARG A 52 -3.04 -15.25 5.01
N GLY A 53 -3.19 -14.09 5.65
CA GLY A 53 -4.40 -13.78 6.43
C GLY A 53 -4.62 -14.66 7.65
N ARG A 54 -3.54 -15.03 8.38
CA ARG A 54 -3.66 -15.79 9.64
C ARG A 54 -4.46 -14.97 10.67
N ASN A 55 -4.05 -13.73 10.88
CA ASN A 55 -4.84 -12.70 11.57
C ASN A 55 -5.36 -11.67 10.55
N LEU A 56 -6.51 -11.07 10.84
CA LEU A 56 -7.20 -10.13 9.95
C LEU A 56 -7.50 -8.82 10.68
N PHE A 57 -7.49 -7.72 9.94
CA PHE A 57 -8.00 -6.44 10.41
C PHE A 57 -9.48 -6.32 10.03
N TYR A 58 -10.41 -6.49 10.98
CA TYR A 58 -11.85 -6.49 10.73
C TYR A 58 -12.29 -7.38 9.54
N ASN A 59 -11.78 -8.61 9.46
CA ASN A 59 -11.97 -9.58 8.37
C ASN A 59 -11.23 -9.27 7.05
N TYR A 60 -10.38 -8.25 7.01
CA TYR A 60 -9.59 -7.89 5.84
C TYR A 60 -8.13 -8.29 5.99
N ALA A 61 -7.55 -8.82 4.91
CA ALA A 61 -6.13 -9.15 4.79
C ALA A 61 -5.33 -8.07 4.03
N LEU A 62 -6.01 -7.25 3.22
CA LEU A 62 -5.43 -6.08 2.59
C LEU A 62 -6.39 -4.90 2.76
N VAL A 63 -5.89 -3.80 3.32
CA VAL A 63 -6.64 -2.57 3.55
C VAL A 63 -5.86 -1.39 3.01
N ILE A 64 -6.48 -0.65 2.08
CA ILE A 64 -5.96 0.60 1.50
C ILE A 64 -7.00 1.68 1.74
N PHE A 65 -6.77 2.53 2.74
CA PHE A 65 -7.77 3.45 3.24
C PHE A 65 -7.24 4.87 3.40
N GLU A 66 -7.95 5.86 2.86
CA GLU A 66 -7.58 7.28 2.96
C GLU A 66 -6.16 7.59 2.48
N MET A 67 -5.72 6.91 1.41
CA MET A 67 -4.45 7.16 0.73
C MET A 67 -4.62 8.28 -0.30
N THR A 68 -4.36 9.52 0.11
CA THR A 68 -4.70 10.72 -0.68
C THR A 68 -3.86 10.94 -1.92
N SER A 69 -2.66 10.34 -1.99
CA SER A 69 -1.71 10.52 -3.11
C SER A 69 -1.55 9.25 -3.96
N LEU A 70 -2.25 8.18 -3.60
CA LEU A 70 -2.10 6.87 -4.25
C LEU A 70 -2.86 6.89 -5.58
N LYS A 71 -2.14 6.61 -6.67
CA LYS A 71 -2.66 6.64 -8.05
C LYS A 71 -2.76 5.25 -8.67
N ASP A 72 -1.97 4.32 -8.14
CA ASP A 72 -1.95 2.92 -8.57
C ASP A 72 -1.64 2.05 -7.35
N ILE A 73 -2.27 0.88 -7.25
CA ILE A 73 -1.96 -0.06 -6.16
C ILE A 73 -0.58 -0.67 -6.37
N GLY A 74 -0.19 -1.00 -7.61
CA GLY A 74 1.17 -1.45 -7.93
C GLY A 74 1.58 -2.81 -7.38
N LEU A 75 0.68 -3.61 -6.81
CA LEU A 75 0.97 -4.96 -6.32
C LEU A 75 0.86 -6.01 -7.44
N TYR A 76 1.57 -5.81 -8.55
CA TYR A 76 1.47 -6.62 -9.78
C TYR A 76 1.87 -8.10 -9.59
N ASN A 77 2.69 -8.40 -8.58
CA ASN A 77 3.08 -9.76 -8.26
C ASN A 77 2.17 -10.45 -7.24
N LEU A 78 1.19 -9.75 -6.66
CA LEU A 78 0.29 -10.33 -5.66
C LEU A 78 -0.67 -11.32 -6.35
N ARG A 79 -0.40 -12.61 -6.17
CA ARG A 79 -1.16 -13.70 -6.81
C ARG A 79 -2.17 -14.36 -5.90
N ASN A 80 -1.95 -14.31 -4.58
CA ASN A 80 -2.78 -15.06 -3.65
C ASN A 80 -2.99 -14.30 -2.33
N ILE A 81 -4.27 -14.14 -1.96
CA ILE A 81 -4.68 -13.85 -0.60
C ILE A 81 -5.40 -15.10 -0.09
N THR A 82 -4.78 -15.81 0.86
CA THR A 82 -5.26 -17.14 1.27
C THR A 82 -6.50 -17.07 2.15
N ARG A 83 -6.61 -16.05 3.00
CA ARG A 83 -7.74 -15.83 3.89
C ARG A 83 -7.96 -14.34 4.11
N GLY A 84 -9.21 -13.94 4.26
CA GLY A 84 -9.62 -12.55 4.48
C GLY A 84 -9.91 -11.80 3.18
N SER A 85 -10.72 -10.75 3.30
CA SER A 85 -11.15 -9.93 2.17
C SER A 85 -10.20 -8.77 1.90
N ILE A 86 -10.43 -8.07 0.79
CA ILE A 86 -9.74 -6.82 0.45
C ILE A 86 -10.69 -5.64 0.73
N ARG A 87 -10.18 -4.56 1.33
CA ARG A 87 -10.90 -3.29 1.49
C ARG A 87 -10.09 -2.15 0.89
N ILE A 88 -10.67 -1.46 -0.08
CA ILE A 88 -10.09 -0.28 -0.71
C ILE A 88 -11.17 0.79 -0.69
N GLU A 89 -10.94 1.88 0.04
CA GLU A 89 -11.97 2.89 0.26
C GLU A 89 -11.34 4.26 0.52
N LYS A 90 -12.01 5.32 0.07
CA LYS A 90 -11.61 6.73 0.29
C LYS A 90 -10.20 7.09 -0.22
N ASN A 91 -9.78 6.53 -1.35
CA ASN A 91 -8.52 6.90 -2.02
C ASN A 91 -8.88 7.78 -3.23
N PRO A 92 -8.90 9.12 -3.10
CA PRO A 92 -9.51 10.01 -4.11
C PRO A 92 -8.74 10.12 -5.43
N GLU A 93 -7.44 9.79 -5.45
CA GLU A 93 -6.61 9.82 -6.66
C GLU A 93 -6.44 8.44 -7.32
N LEU A 94 -7.09 7.40 -6.78
CA LEU A 94 -6.99 6.01 -7.24
C LEU A 94 -8.02 5.67 -8.33
#